data_AF-A0AAV4DXQ5-F1
#
_entry.id   AF-A0AAV4DXQ5-F1
#
_cell.length_a   1.000
_cell.length_b   1.000
_cell.length_c   1.000
_cell.angle_alpha   90.00
_cell.angle_beta   90.00
_cell.angle_gamma   90.00
#
_symmetry.space_group_name_H-M   'P 1'
#
loop_
_entity.id
_entity.type
_entity.pdbx_description
1 polymer ?
#
loop_
_entity_poly.entity_id
_entity_poly.type
_entity_poly.pdbx_seq_one_letter_code
_entity_poly.pdbx_strand_id
1 'polypeptide(L)'
;MSQGNQRLWDPWKMYDAKPEELRAMKERAKMREALKAEWTKKYTNPYKSSHPGGFLHDPAVQRFMSLKATQVEHFKGTFRSAVIAFCLFAVPVGLLTWGTIRNRDYKENLYRNGKVMYKDRPDRFCY
;
A
#
# COMPACT_ATOMS: atom_id res chain seq x y z
N MET A 1 -18.36 46.37 8.21
CA MET A 1 -16.95 46.13 7.85
C MET A 1 -16.90 45.01 6.82
N SER A 2 -16.37 45.30 5.63
CA SER A 2 -16.46 44.47 4.43
C SER A 2 -15.65 43.17 4.57
N GLN A 3 -16.29 42.02 4.31
CA GLN A 3 -15.63 40.72 4.20
C GLN A 3 -14.90 40.66 2.85
N GLY A 4 -13.66 41.12 2.86
CA GLY A 4 -12.77 41.10 1.69
C GLY A 4 -12.38 39.67 1.31
N ASN A 5 -12.48 39.39 0.00
CA ASN A 5 -12.06 38.19 -0.70
C ASN A 5 -10.75 37.58 -0.14
N GLN A 6 -10.83 36.46 0.57
CA GLN A 6 -9.64 35.78 1.09
C GLN A 6 -8.92 35.09 -0.07
N ARG A 7 -7.69 35.54 -0.35
CA ARG A 7 -6.83 34.88 -1.34
C ARG A 7 -6.50 33.47 -0.85
N LEU A 8 -6.54 32.48 -1.73
CA LEU A 8 -6.17 31.07 -1.46
C LEU A 8 -4.72 30.92 -0.92
N TRP A 9 -3.88 31.93 -1.19
CA TRP A 9 -2.49 32.03 -0.79
C TRP A 9 -2.20 33.45 -0.31
N ASP A 10 -1.81 33.59 0.97
CA ASP A 10 -1.39 34.86 1.58
C ASP A 10 0.09 34.77 2.01
N PRO A 11 1.02 35.34 1.21
CA PRO A 11 2.46 35.28 1.47
C PRO A 11 2.88 35.84 2.84
N TRP A 12 2.05 36.71 3.43
CA TRP A 12 2.39 37.43 4.66
C TRP A 12 1.99 36.69 5.94
N LYS A 13 1.06 35.74 5.83
CA LYS A 13 0.59 34.90 6.95
C LYS A 13 1.21 33.50 6.96
N MET A 14 2.10 33.23 6.02
CA MET A 14 2.68 31.90 5.82
C MET A 14 3.56 31.45 7.01
N TYR A 15 4.10 32.41 7.76
CA TYR A 15 4.96 32.20 8.92
C TYR A 15 4.27 32.47 10.27
N ASP A 16 3.00 32.88 10.25
CA ASP A 16 2.21 33.13 11.45
C ASP A 16 1.61 31.81 11.95
N ALA A 17 2.47 30.83 12.23
CA ALA A 17 2.06 29.63 12.93
C ALA A 17 1.50 30.06 14.29
N LYS A 18 0.34 29.52 14.65
CA LYS A 18 -0.26 29.80 15.96
C LYS A 18 0.78 29.46 17.06
N PRO A 19 0.75 30.15 18.22
CA PRO A 19 1.70 29.86 19.29
C PRO A 19 1.68 28.38 19.72
N GLU A 20 0.54 27.69 19.56
CA GLU A 20 0.40 26.25 19.77
C GLU A 20 1.11 25.41 18.71
N GLU A 21 0.99 25.78 17.43
CA GLU A 21 1.65 25.10 16.31
C GLU A 21 3.17 25.25 16.42
N LEU A 22 3.65 26.44 16.80
CA LEU A 22 5.07 26.69 17.07
C LEU A 22 5.60 25.83 18.21
N ARG A 23 4.81 25.63 19.28
CA ARG A 23 5.18 24.72 20.38
C ARG A 23 5.28 23.27 19.89
N ALA A 24 4.27 22.79 19.16
CA ALA A 24 4.28 21.44 18.59
C ALA A 24 5.45 21.22 17.60
N MET A 25 5.80 22.23 16.80
CA MET A 25 6.96 22.18 15.91
C MET A 25 8.28 22.06 16.69
N LYS A 26 8.44 22.85 17.75
CA LYS A 26 9.62 22.79 18.63
C LYS A 26 9.74 21.46 19.35
N GLU A 27 8.63 20.89 19.83
CA GLU A 27 8.60 19.58 20.46
C GLU A 27 9.00 18.46 19.49
N ARG A 28 8.48 18.48 18.25
CA ARG A 28 8.87 17.53 17.20
C ARG A 28 10.34 17.66 16.82
N ALA A 29 10.84 18.89 16.71
CA ALA A 29 12.26 19.14 16.44
C ALA A 29 13.14 18.57 17.56
N LYS A 30 12.79 18.82 18.82
CA LYS A 30 13.48 18.28 20.00
C LYS A 30 13.51 16.75 20.01
N MET A 31 12.38 16.10 19.71
CA MET A 31 12.34 14.63 19.61
C MET A 31 13.24 14.09 18.49
N ARG A 32 13.25 14.75 17.32
CA ARG A 32 14.11 14.35 16.20
C ARG A 32 15.59 14.52 16.52
N GLU A 33 15.95 15.61 17.18
CA GLU A 33 17.33 15.88 17.62
C GLU A 33 17.80 14.82 18.62
N ALA A 34 16.95 14.43 19.57
CA ALA A 34 17.25 13.37 20.53
C ALA A 34 17.51 12.02 19.83
N LEU A 35 16.62 11.60 18.92
CA LEU A 35 16.78 10.36 18.15
C LEU A 35 18.04 10.39 17.26
N LYS A 36 18.32 11.54 16.64
CA LYS A 36 19.54 11.72 15.83
C LYS A 36 20.79 11.63 16.69
N ALA A 37 20.80 12.23 17.87
CA ALA A 37 21.93 12.16 18.80
C ALA A 37 22.20 10.73 19.25
N GLU A 38 21.14 9.96 19.57
CA GLU A 38 21.27 8.53 19.89
C GLU A 38 21.83 7.72 18.72
N TRP A 39 21.31 7.95 17.50
CA TRP A 39 21.80 7.28 16.31
C TRP A 39 23.28 7.60 16.06
N THR A 40 23.66 8.88 16.06
CA THR A 40 25.05 9.29 15.86
C THR A 40 25.95 8.64 16.91
N LYS A 41 25.58 8.66 18.20
CA LYS A 41 26.35 8.02 19.27
C LYS A 41 26.60 6.52 19.02
N LYS A 42 25.57 5.77 18.63
CA LYS A 42 25.68 4.33 18.38
C LYS A 42 26.41 4.02 17.07
N TYR A 43 26.18 4.84 16.04
CA TYR A 43 26.75 4.65 14.72
C TYR A 43 28.24 5.01 14.64
N THR A 44 28.67 6.09 15.32
CA THR A 44 30.07 6.54 15.30
C THR A 44 30.97 5.78 16.29
N ASN A 45 30.42 4.86 17.09
CA ASN A 45 31.20 4.05 18.02
C ASN A 45 32.17 3.10 17.27
N PRO A 46 33.51 3.22 17.46
CA PRO A 46 34.49 2.39 16.76
C PRO A 46 34.46 0.91 17.18
N TYR A 47 33.95 0.60 18.38
CA TYR A 47 33.90 -0.79 18.89
C TYR A 47 32.63 -1.55 18.46
N LYS A 48 31.79 -0.97 17.59
CA LYS A 48 30.51 -1.58 17.16
C LYS A 48 30.66 -2.87 16.36
N SER A 49 31.81 -3.09 15.70
CA SER A 49 32.09 -4.25 14.85
C SER A 49 32.71 -5.44 15.60
N SER A 50 32.96 -5.32 16.91
CA SER A 50 33.62 -6.37 17.68
C SER A 50 32.73 -7.60 17.95
N HIS A 51 31.41 -7.49 17.74
CA HIS A 51 30.47 -8.60 17.87
C HIS A 51 30.00 -9.10 16.49
N PRO A 52 29.88 -10.43 16.29
CA PRO A 52 29.28 -11.00 15.08
C PRO A 52 27.79 -10.62 15.06
N GLY A 53 27.43 -9.64 14.21
CA GLY A 53 26.08 -9.09 14.13
C GLY A 53 26.03 -7.55 14.10
N GLY A 54 26.97 -6.90 13.40
CA GLY A 54 27.19 -5.44 13.40
C GLY A 54 26.08 -4.56 12.82
N PHE A 55 24.83 -5.00 12.82
CA PHE A 55 23.69 -4.16 12.46
C PHE A 55 23.21 -3.38 13.69
N LEU A 56 22.95 -2.08 13.50
CA LEU A 56 22.37 -1.25 14.55
C LEU A 56 20.87 -1.50 14.61
N HIS A 57 20.42 -2.07 15.72
CA HIS A 57 19.00 -2.31 15.97
C HIS A 57 18.22 -0.99 16.08
N ASP A 58 17.19 -0.84 15.23
CA ASP A 58 16.21 0.25 15.32
C ASP A 58 14.87 -0.30 15.86
N PRO A 59 14.45 0.10 17.08
CA PRO A 59 13.18 -0.33 17.64
C PRO A 59 11.97 0.17 16.84
N ALA A 60 12.07 1.29 16.13
CA ALA A 60 10.95 1.80 15.32
C ALA A 60 10.69 0.90 14.10
N VAL A 61 11.75 0.51 13.40
CA VAL A 61 11.65 -0.45 12.29
C VAL A 61 11.14 -1.81 12.79
N GLN A 62 11.67 -2.31 13.91
CA GLN A 62 11.19 -3.58 14.46
C GLN A 62 9.70 -3.52 14.81
N ARG A 63 9.21 -2.44 15.43
CA ARG A 63 7.79 -2.26 15.75
C ARG A 63 6.92 -2.23 14.50
N PHE A 64 7.39 -1.59 13.43
CA PHE A 64 6.68 -1.58 12.16
C PHE A 64 6.60 -2.99 11.57
N MET A 65 7.71 -3.73 11.55
CA MET A 65 7.76 -5.11 11.07
C MET A 65 6.87 -6.03 11.91
N SER A 66 6.89 -5.90 13.25
CA SER A 66 6.03 -6.69 14.13
C SER A 66 4.56 -6.38 13.89
N LEU A 67 4.20 -5.11 13.69
CA LEU A 67 2.83 -4.70 13.35
C LEU A 67 2.37 -5.29 12.02
N LYS A 68 3.27 -5.45 11.04
CA LYS A 68 2.97 -6.13 9.76
C LYS A 68 2.78 -7.63 9.95
N ALA A 69 3.59 -8.26 10.80
CA ALA A 69 3.46 -9.68 11.11
C ALA A 69 2.17 -10.00 11.87
N THR A 70 1.75 -9.13 12.81
CA THR A 70 0.57 -9.33 13.66
C THR A 70 -0.73 -8.72 13.10
N GLN A 71 -0.77 -8.36 11.81
CA GLN A 71 -1.96 -7.75 11.20
C GLN A 71 -3.22 -8.61 11.34
N VAL A 72 -3.05 -9.94 11.30
CA VAL A 72 -4.16 -10.90 11.42
C VAL A 72 -4.78 -10.85 12.82
N GLU A 73 -3.97 -10.70 13.86
CA GLU A 73 -4.44 -10.64 15.26
C GLU A 73 -5.27 -9.37 15.52
N HIS A 74 -4.98 -8.28 14.81
CA HIS A 74 -5.68 -7.01 14.93
C HIS A 74 -6.81 -6.83 13.92
N PHE A 75 -7.06 -7.81 13.05
CA PHE A 75 -8.11 -7.71 12.03
C PHE A 75 -9.50 -7.73 12.68
N LYS A 76 -10.33 -6.74 12.32
CA LYS A 76 -11.74 -6.68 12.71
C LYS A 76 -12.61 -6.84 11.46
N GLY A 77 -13.38 -7.93 11.41
CA GLY A 77 -14.33 -8.19 10.33
C GLY A 77 -15.47 -7.17 10.34
N THR A 78 -15.34 -6.14 9.51
CA THR A 78 -16.37 -5.13 9.26
C THR A 78 -17.07 -5.40 7.93
N PHE A 79 -18.25 -4.83 7.73
CA PHE A 79 -18.95 -4.94 6.44
C PHE A 79 -18.08 -4.41 5.30
N ARG A 80 -17.37 -3.30 5.51
CA ARG A 80 -16.45 -2.74 4.52
C ARG A 80 -15.33 -3.72 4.14
N SER A 81 -14.73 -4.43 5.11
CA SER A 81 -13.69 -5.43 4.80
C SER A 81 -14.26 -6.63 4.03
N ALA A 82 -15.49 -7.05 4.33
CA ALA A 82 -16.15 -8.14 3.61
C ALA A 82 -16.43 -7.77 2.15
N VAL A 83 -16.94 -6.56 1.90
CA VAL A 83 -17.18 -6.04 0.54
C VAL A 83 -15.87 -5.98 -0.26
N ILE A 84 -14.79 -5.47 0.34
CA ILE A 84 -13.48 -5.41 -0.31
C ILE A 84 -12.98 -6.81 -0.66
N ALA A 85 -13.08 -7.77 0.28
CA ALA A 85 -12.67 -9.15 0.02
C ALA A 85 -13.50 -9.78 -1.11
N PHE A 86 -14.82 -9.59 -1.11
CA PHE A 86 -15.69 -10.08 -2.17
C PHE A 86 -15.33 -9.49 -3.54
N CYS A 87 -15.13 -8.18 -3.62
CA CYS A 87 -14.74 -7.50 -4.86
C CYS A 87 -13.35 -7.90 -5.36
N LEU A 88 -12.40 -8.18 -4.46
CA LEU A 88 -11.04 -8.57 -4.86
C LEU A 88 -10.92 -10.05 -5.24
N PHE A 89 -11.71 -10.93 -4.62
CA PHE A 89 -11.59 -12.37 -4.85
C PHE A 89 -12.74 -12.95 -5.68
N ALA A 90 -13.99 -12.75 -5.26
CA ALA A 90 -15.12 -13.39 -5.92
C ALA A 90 -15.41 -12.80 -7.31
N VAL A 91 -15.28 -11.48 -7.47
CA VAL A 91 -15.57 -10.82 -8.74
C VAL A 91 -14.59 -11.21 -9.85
N PRO A 92 -13.24 -11.15 -9.68
CA PRO A 92 -12.32 -11.55 -10.74
C PRO A 92 -12.45 -13.03 -11.08
N VAL A 93 -12.63 -13.89 -10.08
CA VAL A 93 -12.84 -15.33 -10.31
C VAL A 93 -14.12 -15.56 -11.11
N GLY A 94 -15.23 -14.92 -10.72
CA GLY A 94 -16.51 -15.02 -11.43
C GLY A 94 -16.45 -14.48 -12.86
N LEU A 95 -15.74 -13.37 -13.10
CA LEU A 95 -15.56 -12.81 -14.44
C LEU A 95 -14.71 -13.71 -15.33
N LEU A 96 -13.61 -14.26 -14.79
CA LEU A 96 -12.74 -15.17 -15.53
C LEU A 96 -13.47 -16.46 -15.90
N THR A 97 -14.21 -17.08 -14.96
CA THR A 97 -14.97 -18.30 -15.24
C THR A 97 -16.10 -18.05 -16.23
N TRP A 98 -16.84 -16.94 -16.09
CA TRP A 98 -17.88 -16.58 -17.04
C TRP A 98 -17.30 -16.33 -18.45
N GLY A 99 -16.17 -15.60 -18.53
CA GLY A 99 -15.50 -15.32 -19.79
C GLY A 99 -14.99 -16.58 -20.49
N THR A 100 -14.40 -17.53 -19.74
CA THR A 100 -13.90 -18.78 -20.32
C THR A 100 -15.04 -19.68 -20.80
N ILE A 101 -16.11 -19.83 -20.02
CA ILE A 101 -17.29 -20.61 -20.43
C ILE A 101 -17.91 -20.00 -21.69
N ARG A 102 -18.12 -18.67 -21.71
CA ARG A 102 -18.72 -18.00 -22.86
C ARG A 102 -17.85 -18.12 -24.13
N ASN A 103 -16.54 -18.01 -24.00
CA ASN A 103 -15.62 -18.21 -25.12
C ASN A 103 -15.64 -19.67 -25.61
N ARG A 104 -15.70 -20.64 -24.70
CA ARG A 104 -15.80 -22.06 -25.04
C ARG A 104 -17.08 -22.36 -25.81
N ASP A 105 -18.22 -21.90 -25.30
CA ASP A 105 -19.53 -22.14 -25.94
C ASP A 105 -19.62 -21.43 -27.31
N TYR A 106 -19.05 -20.23 -27.43
CA TYR A 106 -18.95 -19.52 -28.70
C TYR A 106 -18.13 -20.31 -29.74
N LYS A 107 -16.94 -20.79 -29.35
CA LYS A 107 -16.10 -21.62 -30.22
C LYS A 107 -16.79 -22.92 -30.62
N GLU A 108 -17.41 -23.61 -29.66
CA GLU A 108 -18.13 -24.87 -29.91
C GLU A 108 -19.29 -24.67 -30.89
N ASN A 109 -20.04 -23.58 -30.76
CA ASN A 109 -21.10 -23.22 -31.70
C ASN A 109 -20.58 -22.93 -33.12
N LEU A 110 -19.42 -22.28 -33.25
CA LEU A 110 -18.79 -22.07 -34.56
C LEU A 110 -18.36 -23.38 -35.20
N TYR A 111 -17.83 -24.32 -34.40
CA TYR A 111 -17.37 -25.62 -34.87
C TYR A 111 -18.53 -26.53 -35.28
N ARG A 112 -19.62 -26.58 -34.50
CA ARG A 112 -20.81 -27.40 -34.79
C ARG A 112 -21.57 -26.93 -36.02
N ASN A 113 -21.67 -25.62 -36.23
CA ASN A 113 -22.35 -25.04 -37.39
C ASN A 113 -21.50 -25.09 -38.68
N GLY A 114 -20.28 -25.63 -38.63
CA GLY A 114 -19.38 -25.68 -39.79
C GLY A 114 -18.87 -24.31 -40.26
N LYS A 115 -19.03 -23.26 -39.47
CA LYS A 115 -18.60 -21.89 -39.81
C LYS A 115 -17.07 -21.76 -39.85
N VAL A 116 -16.35 -22.67 -39.19
CA VAL A 116 -14.89 -22.74 -39.18
C VAL A 116 -14.45 -24.12 -39.66
N MET A 117 -13.71 -24.15 -40.77
CA MET A 117 -13.11 -25.37 -41.30
C MET A 117 -12.06 -25.94 -40.33
N TYR A 118 -11.87 -27.26 -40.32
CA TYR A 118 -10.92 -27.92 -39.42
C TYR A 118 -9.49 -27.36 -39.53
N LYS A 119 -9.05 -27.04 -40.76
CA LYS A 119 -7.71 -26.48 -41.03
C LYS A 119 -7.47 -25.12 -40.34
N ASP A 120 -8.51 -24.31 -40.15
CA ASP A 120 -8.42 -22.95 -39.62
C ASP A 120 -8.58 -22.92 -38.09
N ARG A 121 -8.77 -24.08 -37.45
CA ARG A 121 -8.88 -24.18 -35.99
C ARG A 121 -7.49 -24.01 -35.35
N PRO A 122 -7.33 -23.08 -34.40
CA PRO A 122 -6.05 -22.85 -33.72
C PRO A 122 -5.69 -23.99 -32.74
N ASP A 123 -6.69 -24.70 -32.23
CA ASP A 123 -6.63 -25.79 -31.26
C ASP A 123 -6.64 -27.19 -31.90
N ARG A 124 -6.34 -27.30 -33.20
CA ARG A 124 -6.45 -28.57 -33.94
C ARG A 124 -5.45 -29.66 -33.55
N PHE A 125 -4.35 -29.31 -32.86
CA PHE A 125 -3.27 -30.25 -32.52
C PHE A 125 -3.01 -30.40 -31.02
N CYS A 126 -3.50 -29.47 -30.21
CA CYS A 126 -3.36 -29.51 -28.76
C CYS A 126 -4.71 -29.12 -28.17
N TYR A 127 -5.33 -30.07 -27.46
CA TYR A 127 -6.59 -29.90 -26.73
C TYR A 127 -6.35 -29.34 -25.34
#